data_AF-A0A7S1WDT6-F1
#
_entry.id   AF-A0A7S1WDT6-F1
#
_cell.length_a   1.000
_cell.length_b   1.000
_cell.length_c   1.000
_cell.angle_alpha   90.00
_cell.angle_beta   90.00
_cell.angle_gamma   90.00
#
_symmetry.space_group_name_H-M   'P 1'
#
loop_
_entity.id
_entity.type
_entity.pdbx_description
1 polymer ?
#
loop_
_entity_poly.entity_id
_entity_poly.type
_entity_poly.pdbx_seq_one_letter_code
_entity_poly.pdbx_strand_id
1 'polypeptide(L)'
;GGERFVGASDLAPDLQVALMRIHELAVAGTTGKFAAEAVGFPGLAEVLRLTRGFAIEEASTEDGAAPAFRPRSEVHKCHVCGCVEEAHCSLAQRGTQTALYWTHRKSEPGREPPAEVGVWQGGGASSWGPRVAWTPSEPQREAPAAECEAEEPRSPTEEELGPDWAALGTAWAWAHDGVRQNGWFRLHGGGRLATKWGNGTWRLLEDRTSSLPPLLLITFNAVEHALRLDPTGSDGGRPVRFAMVSKRRLGQQESLARQDVASVGRLLRQDTQPCFDTAGWPDAAGPGGAEVA
;
A
#
# COMPACT_ATOMS: atom_id res chain seq x y z
N GLY A 1 -27.41 5.96 10.01
CA GLY A 1 -27.32 5.70 8.56
C GLY A 1 -25.88 5.37 8.26
N GLY A 2 -25.60 4.18 7.72
CA GLY A 2 -24.25 3.80 7.34
C GLY A 2 -23.89 4.44 6.01
N GLU A 3 -22.82 5.22 5.98
CA GLU A 3 -22.29 5.77 4.73
C GLU A 3 -21.80 4.64 3.83
N ARG A 4 -22.06 4.81 2.54
CA ARG A 4 -21.77 3.85 1.48
C ARG A 4 -20.25 3.81 1.30
N PHE A 5 -19.60 2.76 1.81
CA PHE A 5 -18.19 2.50 1.50
C PHE A 5 -18.09 2.17 0.01
N VAL A 6 -17.65 3.13 -0.80
CA VAL A 6 -17.23 2.87 -2.18
C VAL A 6 -15.87 2.20 -2.03
N GLY A 7 -15.88 0.88 -1.84
CA GLY A 7 -14.67 0.08 -1.85
C GLY A 7 -13.96 0.31 -3.17
N ALA A 8 -12.88 1.10 -3.10
CA ALA A 8 -12.01 1.35 -4.23
C ALA A 8 -11.60 0.01 -4.84
N SER A 9 -11.54 -0.03 -6.15
CA SER A 9 -11.00 -1.09 -7.01
C SER A 9 -9.54 -1.50 -6.70
N ASP A 10 -8.97 -1.00 -5.61
CA ASP A 10 -7.57 -1.12 -5.21
C ASP A 10 -7.41 -1.75 -3.81
N LEU A 11 -8.28 -2.70 -3.44
CA LEU A 11 -7.93 -3.58 -2.32
C LEU A 11 -6.61 -4.26 -2.65
N ALA A 12 -5.69 -4.32 -1.69
CA ALA A 12 -4.44 -5.05 -1.87
C ALA A 12 -4.75 -6.50 -2.34
N PRO A 13 -4.01 -7.06 -3.31
CA PRO A 13 -4.37 -8.35 -3.93
C PRO A 13 -4.55 -9.51 -2.94
N ASP A 14 -3.80 -9.50 -1.85
CA ASP A 14 -3.92 -10.42 -0.72
C ASP A 14 -5.25 -10.27 0.02
N LEU A 15 -5.72 -9.03 0.22
CA LEU A 15 -7.04 -8.76 0.77
C LEU A 15 -8.16 -9.18 -0.19
N GLN A 16 -7.97 -9.01 -1.51
CA GLN A 16 -8.90 -9.54 -2.52
C GLN A 16 -9.00 -11.06 -2.44
N VAL A 17 -7.86 -11.76 -2.38
CA VAL A 17 -7.80 -13.24 -2.23
C VAL A 17 -8.45 -13.69 -0.92
N ALA A 18 -8.17 -12.99 0.19
CA ALA A 18 -8.76 -13.28 1.48
C ALA A 18 -10.29 -13.11 1.45
N LEU A 19 -10.79 -12.02 0.87
CA LEU A 19 -12.23 -11.78 0.72
C LEU A 19 -12.89 -12.79 -0.21
N MET A 20 -12.22 -13.21 -1.28
CA MET A 20 -12.69 -14.28 -2.17
C MET A 20 -12.82 -15.60 -1.41
N ARG A 21 -11.81 -15.93 -0.59
CA ARG A 21 -11.82 -17.16 0.20
C ARG A 21 -12.89 -17.13 1.28
N ILE A 22 -13.09 -15.99 1.93
CA ILE A 22 -14.18 -15.78 2.88
C ILE A 22 -15.54 -15.96 2.19
N HIS A 23 -15.69 -15.42 0.97
CA HIS A 23 -16.90 -15.59 0.17
C HIS A 23 -17.15 -17.05 -0.20
N GLU A 24 -16.15 -17.77 -0.72
CA GLU A 24 -16.23 -19.21 -1.02
C GLU A 24 -16.65 -20.03 0.20
N LEU A 25 -16.05 -19.77 1.37
CA LEU A 25 -16.38 -20.46 2.61
C LEU A 25 -17.80 -20.16 3.09
N ALA A 26 -18.28 -18.92 2.92
CA ALA A 26 -19.64 -18.55 3.25
C ALA A 26 -20.67 -19.24 2.33
N VAL A 27 -20.34 -19.40 1.04
CA VAL A 27 -21.21 -20.03 0.04
C VAL A 27 -21.18 -21.56 0.12
N ALA A 28 -20.04 -22.18 0.42
CA ALA A 28 -19.92 -23.64 0.56
C ALA A 28 -20.79 -24.23 1.69
N GLY A 29 -21.20 -23.40 2.67
CA GLY A 29 -22.19 -23.77 3.68
C GLY A 29 -23.64 -23.81 3.18
N THR A 30 -23.92 -23.33 1.97
CA THR A 30 -25.22 -23.42 1.31
C THR A 30 -25.14 -24.42 0.15
N THR A 31 -25.93 -25.49 0.22
CA THR A 31 -26.01 -26.57 -0.77
C THR A 31 -26.62 -26.14 -2.13
N GLY A 32 -26.50 -24.87 -2.52
CA GLY A 32 -26.97 -24.33 -3.78
C GLY A 32 -25.83 -24.16 -4.78
N LYS A 33 -25.86 -24.93 -5.88
CA LYS A 33 -24.93 -24.81 -7.01
C LYS A 33 -24.91 -23.38 -7.55
N PHE A 34 -23.88 -22.60 -7.25
CA PHE A 34 -23.54 -21.44 -8.07
C PHE A 34 -22.69 -21.90 -9.25
N ALA A 35 -23.14 -21.52 -10.45
CA ALA A 35 -22.54 -21.90 -11.71
C ALA A 35 -21.14 -21.30 -11.85
N ALA A 36 -20.18 -22.12 -12.28
CA ALA A 36 -18.76 -21.79 -12.47
C ALA A 36 -18.49 -20.84 -13.67
N GLU A 37 -19.47 -20.05 -14.11
CA GLU A 37 -19.41 -19.25 -15.34
C GLU A 37 -19.23 -17.73 -15.11
N ALA A 38 -19.13 -17.27 -13.86
CA ALA A 38 -18.83 -15.87 -13.58
C ALA A 38 -17.34 -15.57 -13.81
N VAL A 39 -16.98 -15.24 -15.05
CA VAL A 39 -15.66 -14.69 -15.40
C VAL A 39 -15.55 -13.26 -14.86
N GLY A 40 -15.02 -13.11 -13.65
CA GLY A 40 -14.71 -11.80 -13.05
C GLY A 40 -14.98 -11.76 -11.55
N PHE A 41 -14.18 -10.98 -10.83
CA PHE A 41 -14.39 -10.73 -9.41
C PHE A 41 -15.65 -9.86 -9.26
N PRO A 42 -16.73 -10.33 -8.60
CA PRO A 42 -17.83 -9.43 -8.26
C PRO A 42 -17.23 -8.30 -7.41
N GLY A 43 -17.40 -7.05 -7.84
CA GLY A 43 -16.86 -5.92 -7.08
C GLY A 43 -17.24 -6.00 -5.60
N LEU A 44 -16.44 -5.45 -4.69
CA LEU A 44 -16.61 -5.59 -3.23
C LEU A 44 -18.05 -5.33 -2.77
N ALA A 45 -18.73 -4.35 -3.36
CA ALA A 45 -20.12 -4.03 -3.06
C ALA A 45 -21.09 -5.20 -3.33
N GLU A 46 -20.85 -5.96 -4.40
CA GLU A 46 -21.65 -7.14 -4.75
C GLU A 46 -21.34 -8.32 -3.84
N VAL A 47 -20.07 -8.54 -3.48
CA VAL A 47 -19.68 -9.51 -2.45
C VAL A 47 -20.39 -9.20 -1.15
N LEU A 48 -20.30 -7.96 -0.66
CA LEU A 48 -20.96 -7.52 0.58
C LEU A 48 -22.49 -7.64 0.50
N ARG A 49 -23.09 -7.35 -0.65
CA ARG A 49 -24.54 -7.53 -0.87
C ARG A 49 -24.94 -8.99 -0.78
N LEU A 50 -24.21 -9.88 -1.46
CA LEU A 50 -24.46 -11.33 -1.49
C LEU A 50 -24.18 -11.97 -0.12
N THR A 51 -23.19 -11.49 0.63
CA THR A 51 -22.85 -12.02 1.95
C THR A 51 -23.71 -11.44 3.08
N ARG A 52 -24.58 -10.45 2.80
CA ARG A 52 -25.39 -9.78 3.84
C ARG A 52 -26.29 -10.72 4.63
N GLY A 53 -26.87 -11.73 3.97
CA GLY A 53 -27.70 -12.76 4.62
C GLY A 53 -26.90 -13.77 5.46
N PHE A 54 -25.57 -13.72 5.35
CA PHE A 54 -24.63 -14.52 6.13
C PHE A 54 -23.88 -13.67 7.17
N ALA A 55 -24.29 -12.42 7.37
CA ALA A 55 -23.78 -11.60 8.45
C ALA A 55 -23.97 -12.36 9.76
N ILE A 56 -22.88 -12.53 10.49
CA ILE A 56 -22.95 -13.18 11.80
C ILE A 56 -23.67 -12.19 12.71
N GLU A 57 -24.83 -12.60 13.24
CA GLU A 57 -25.48 -11.88 14.32
C GLU A 57 -24.56 -11.96 15.54
N GLU A 58 -24.36 -10.85 16.24
CA GLU A 58 -23.63 -10.88 17.50
C GLU A 58 -24.31 -11.90 18.40
N ALA A 59 -23.55 -12.88 18.89
CA ALA A 59 -24.09 -13.92 19.73
C ALA A 59 -24.82 -13.25 20.90
N SER A 60 -26.15 -13.38 20.96
CA SER A 60 -26.89 -12.96 22.13
C SER A 60 -26.35 -13.78 23.30
N THR A 61 -26.13 -13.13 24.43
CA THR A 61 -25.58 -13.75 25.65
C THR A 61 -26.46 -14.86 26.24
N GLU A 62 -27.54 -15.28 25.56
CA GLU A 62 -28.61 -16.06 26.15
C GLU A 62 -28.60 -17.57 25.83
N ASP A 63 -27.85 -18.05 24.83
CA ASP A 63 -27.91 -19.48 24.46
C ASP A 63 -26.55 -20.18 24.35
N GLY A 64 -26.26 -21.03 25.35
CA GLY A 64 -25.29 -22.13 25.25
C GLY A 64 -23.90 -21.83 25.81
N ALA A 65 -23.47 -22.65 26.76
CA ALA A 65 -22.24 -22.54 27.55
C ALA A 65 -20.93 -22.71 26.75
N ALA A 66 -20.63 -21.81 25.82
CA ALA A 66 -19.23 -21.49 25.51
C ALA A 66 -18.67 -20.74 26.73
N PRO A 67 -17.41 -20.99 27.17
CA PRO A 67 -16.81 -20.22 28.25
C PRO A 67 -16.94 -18.74 27.91
N ALA A 68 -17.52 -17.96 28.82
CA ALA A 68 -17.82 -16.54 28.63
C ALA A 68 -16.59 -15.82 28.07
N PHE A 69 -16.54 -15.67 26.75
CA PHE A 69 -15.48 -14.92 26.12
C PHE A 69 -15.71 -13.48 26.53
N ARG A 70 -14.84 -12.97 27.40
CA ARG A 70 -14.89 -11.58 27.81
C ARG A 70 -14.44 -10.73 26.62
N PRO A 71 -15.33 -9.88 26.05
CA PRO A 71 -14.95 -8.96 24.99
C PRO A 71 -13.72 -8.16 25.42
N ARG A 72 -12.81 -7.92 24.48
CA ARG A 72 -11.56 -7.19 24.74
C ARG A 72 -11.55 -5.93 23.91
N SER A 73 -11.14 -4.82 24.48
CA SER A 73 -10.87 -3.61 23.72
C SER A 73 -9.42 -3.19 23.87
N GLU A 74 -8.84 -2.68 22.79
CA GLU A 74 -7.49 -2.15 22.72
C GLU A 74 -7.52 -0.76 22.10
N VAL A 75 -7.13 0.25 22.88
CA VAL A 75 -6.96 1.62 22.40
C VAL A 75 -5.55 1.79 21.86
N HIS A 76 -5.43 2.33 20.66
CA HIS A 76 -4.15 2.61 20.00
C HIS A 76 -4.24 3.93 19.21
N LYS A 77 -3.10 4.42 18.72
CA LYS A 77 -3.06 5.55 17.78
C LYS A 77 -2.87 5.01 16.38
N CYS A 78 -3.69 5.48 15.44
CA CYS A 78 -3.51 5.23 14.02
C CYS A 78 -2.10 5.63 13.60
N HIS A 79 -1.34 4.72 12.99
CA HIS A 79 0.02 5.02 12.57
C HIS A 79 0.06 6.09 11.44
N VAL A 80 -1.02 6.20 10.67
CA VAL A 80 -1.09 7.13 9.53
C VAL A 80 -1.55 8.52 9.96
N CYS A 81 -2.68 8.63 10.66
CA CYS A 81 -3.29 9.92 10.99
C CYS A 81 -3.10 10.38 12.44
N GLY A 82 -2.52 9.54 13.30
CA GLY A 82 -2.31 9.82 14.73
C GLY A 82 -3.58 9.85 15.58
N CYS A 83 -4.78 9.72 14.99
CA CYS A 83 -6.04 9.66 15.72
C CYS A 83 -6.10 8.44 16.65
N VAL A 84 -6.79 8.59 17.78
CA VAL A 84 -7.05 7.47 18.70
C VAL A 84 -8.11 6.56 18.07
N GLU A 85 -7.79 5.27 18.00
CA GLU A 85 -8.64 4.21 17.48
C GLU A 85 -8.82 3.13 18.57
N GLU A 86 -10.01 2.56 18.63
CA GLU A 86 -10.35 1.47 19.55
C GLU A 86 -10.67 0.20 18.75
N ALA A 87 -9.90 -0.86 18.98
CA ALA A 87 -10.11 -2.17 18.41
C ALA A 87 -10.87 -3.04 19.41
N HIS A 88 -12.02 -3.57 19.04
CA HIS A 88 -12.84 -4.48 19.86
C HIS A 88 -12.77 -5.90 19.32
N CYS A 89 -12.32 -6.84 20.15
CA CYS A 89 -12.39 -8.27 19.87
C CYS A 89 -13.65 -8.86 20.48
N SER A 90 -14.44 -9.50 19.63
CA SER A 90 -15.66 -10.19 20.00
C SER A 90 -15.61 -11.63 19.50
N LEU A 91 -16.31 -12.53 20.20
CA LEU A 91 -16.53 -13.90 19.76
C LEU A 91 -17.86 -13.96 19.03
N ALA A 92 -17.81 -14.30 17.75
CA ALA A 92 -18.96 -14.64 16.93
C ALA A 92 -19.20 -16.15 17.02
N GLN A 93 -20.46 -16.58 17.16
CA GLN A 93 -20.83 -17.99 17.12
C GLN A 93 -21.95 -18.22 16.10
N ARG A 94 -21.82 -19.29 15.32
CA ARG A 94 -22.86 -19.74 14.38
C ARG A 94 -22.97 -21.26 14.44
N GLY A 95 -24.04 -21.76 15.07
CA GLY A 95 -24.17 -23.18 15.36
C GLY A 95 -23.04 -23.67 16.26
N THR A 96 -22.27 -24.65 15.79
CA THR A 96 -21.10 -25.21 16.49
C THR A 96 -19.78 -24.50 16.15
N GLN A 97 -19.80 -23.55 15.22
CA GLN A 97 -18.61 -22.82 14.80
C GLN A 97 -18.47 -21.53 15.61
N THR A 98 -17.24 -21.24 16.03
CA THR A 98 -16.89 -19.98 16.71
C THR A 98 -15.76 -19.30 15.95
N ALA A 99 -15.79 -17.96 15.92
CA ALA A 99 -14.78 -17.14 15.29
C ALA A 99 -14.53 -15.89 16.14
N LEU A 100 -13.27 -15.53 16.33
CA LEU A 100 -12.92 -14.22 16.88
C LEU A 100 -12.90 -13.22 15.73
N TYR A 101 -13.52 -12.06 15.92
CA TYR A 101 -13.43 -10.95 14.99
C TYR A 101 -13.04 -9.68 15.72
N TRP A 102 -12.35 -8.81 15.00
CA TRP A 102 -11.95 -7.49 15.49
C TRP A 102 -12.72 -6.43 14.72
N THR A 103 -13.33 -5.48 15.42
CA THR A 103 -13.90 -4.27 14.84
C THR A 103 -13.07 -3.06 15.25
N HIS A 104 -12.99 -2.05 14.39
CA HIS A 104 -12.29 -0.81 14.68
C HIS A 104 -13.26 0.35 14.69
N ARG A 105 -13.11 1.23 15.68
CA ARG A 105 -13.85 2.49 15.76
C ARG A 105 -12.86 3.63 15.95
N LYS A 106 -12.99 4.67 15.11
CA LYS A 106 -12.28 5.93 15.32
C LYS A 106 -12.91 6.62 16.52
N SER A 107 -12.10 7.04 17.49
CA SER A 107 -12.62 7.83 18.61
C SER A 107 -13.06 9.19 18.09
N GLU A 108 -14.22 9.66 18.56
CA GLU A 108 -14.66 11.02 18.25
C GLU A 108 -13.68 12.04 18.86
N PRO A 109 -13.33 13.10 18.12
CA PRO A 109 -12.46 14.15 18.64
C PRO A 109 -13.09 14.77 19.89
N GLY A 110 -12.36 14.73 21.01
CA GLY A 110 -12.81 15.27 22.30
C GLY A 110 -13.30 14.23 23.32
N ARG A 111 -13.42 12.95 22.94
CA ARG A 111 -13.64 11.89 23.92
C ARG A 111 -12.30 11.54 24.58
N GLU A 112 -12.16 11.89 25.85
CA GLU A 112 -11.01 11.45 26.64
C GLU A 112 -10.97 9.91 26.64
N PRO A 113 -9.80 9.30 26.39
CA PRO A 113 -9.65 7.87 26.52
C PRO A 113 -10.02 7.47 27.97
N PRO A 114 -10.69 6.34 28.19
CA PRO A 114 -10.99 5.88 29.54
C PRO A 114 -9.70 5.85 30.37
N ALA A 115 -9.74 6.42 31.58
CA ALA A 115 -8.57 6.63 32.44
C ALA A 115 -7.77 5.34 32.76
N GLU A 116 -8.37 4.18 32.50
CA GLU A 116 -7.78 2.86 32.61
C GLU A 116 -7.60 2.21 31.23
N VAL A 117 -6.87 2.84 30.31
CA VAL A 117 -6.25 2.07 29.22
C VAL A 117 -5.14 1.24 29.86
N GLY A 118 -5.52 0.09 30.42
CA GLY A 118 -4.57 -0.87 30.95
C GLY A 118 -3.56 -1.20 29.86
N VAL A 119 -2.31 -0.77 30.05
CA VAL A 119 -1.19 -1.21 29.21
C VAL A 119 -1.18 -2.72 29.32
N TRP A 120 -1.56 -3.41 28.25
CA TRP A 120 -1.62 -4.86 28.25
C TRP A 120 -0.20 -5.42 28.44
N GLN A 121 0.10 -5.84 29.68
CA GLN A 121 1.31 -6.57 30.04
C GLN A 121 1.13 -8.07 29.77
N GLY A 122 0.56 -8.42 28.61
CA GLY A 122 0.33 -9.81 28.27
C GLY A 122 1.62 -10.51 27.93
N GLY A 123 2.18 -11.23 28.91
CA GLY A 123 3.34 -12.11 28.78
C GLY A 123 3.08 -13.39 27.97
N GLY A 124 2.17 -13.36 26.99
CA GLY A 124 1.89 -14.46 26.09
C GLY A 124 2.08 -13.99 24.65
N ALA A 125 2.96 -14.67 23.91
CA ALA A 125 3.22 -14.45 22.50
C ALA A 125 2.00 -14.81 21.63
N SER A 126 0.91 -14.05 21.75
CA SER A 126 -0.21 -14.15 20.83
C SER A 126 0.25 -13.63 19.47
N SER A 127 0.43 -14.53 18.52
CA SER A 127 0.87 -14.23 17.14
C SER A 127 -0.18 -13.52 16.29
N TRP A 128 -1.31 -13.15 16.89
CA TRP A 128 -2.48 -12.56 16.25
C TRP A 128 -3.15 -11.53 17.16
N GLY A 129 -3.59 -10.42 16.58
CA GLY A 129 -4.20 -9.29 17.30
C GLY A 129 -4.08 -7.98 16.52
N PRO A 130 -4.61 -6.85 17.01
CA PRO A 130 -4.72 -5.64 16.21
C PRO A 130 -3.35 -5.07 15.81
N ARG A 131 -2.38 -5.25 16.70
CA ARG A 131 -0.98 -4.87 16.51
C ARG A 131 -0.25 -5.70 15.43
N VAL A 132 -0.77 -6.88 15.07
CA VAL A 132 -0.17 -7.78 14.09
C VAL A 132 -0.95 -7.78 12.78
N ALA A 133 -2.28 -7.76 12.85
CA ALA A 133 -3.17 -7.92 11.70
C ALA A 133 -3.44 -6.62 10.91
N TRP A 134 -3.28 -5.44 11.52
CA TRP A 134 -3.69 -4.17 10.91
C TRP A 134 -2.56 -3.18 10.66
N THR A 135 -1.32 -3.55 10.97
CA THR A 135 -0.18 -2.81 10.44
C THR A 135 0.08 -3.39 9.07
N PRO A 136 -0.07 -2.61 7.97
CA PRO A 136 0.34 -3.09 6.66
C PRO A 136 1.76 -3.65 6.75
N SER A 137 2.06 -4.69 5.97
CA SER A 137 3.35 -5.38 6.03
C SER A 137 4.56 -4.44 5.84
N GLU A 138 4.31 -3.27 5.24
CA GLU A 138 5.30 -2.23 4.95
C GLU A 138 5.83 -1.56 6.23
N PRO A 139 5.01 -0.92 7.09
CA PRO A 139 5.49 -0.35 8.36
C PRO A 139 6.08 -1.39 9.34
N GLN A 140 5.70 -2.67 9.25
CA GLN A 140 6.31 -3.72 10.10
C GLN A 140 7.75 -4.06 9.71
N ARG A 141 8.18 -3.79 8.47
CA ARG A 141 9.52 -4.14 7.97
C ARG A 141 10.56 -3.03 8.14
N GLU A 142 10.14 -1.78 8.38
CA GLU A 142 11.03 -0.61 8.30
C GLU A 142 11.40 0.07 9.63
N ALA A 143 11.09 -0.50 10.80
CA ALA A 143 11.49 0.12 12.06
C ALA A 143 12.70 -0.57 12.73
N PRO A 144 13.96 -0.14 12.47
CA PRO A 144 14.77 0.29 13.60
C PRO A 144 14.18 1.61 14.09
N ALA A 145 13.74 1.62 15.35
CA ALA A 145 13.21 2.79 16.05
C ALA A 145 14.30 3.86 16.28
N ALA A 146 14.88 4.40 15.20
CA ALA A 146 15.64 5.63 15.24
C ALA A 146 14.61 6.77 15.22
N GLU A 147 14.58 7.50 16.32
CA GLU A 147 13.82 8.72 16.55
C GLU A 147 13.99 9.66 15.35
N CYS A 148 13.04 9.64 14.41
CA CYS A 148 12.92 10.65 13.38
C CYS A 148 12.38 11.91 14.06
N GLU A 149 13.26 12.70 14.65
CA GLU A 149 12.98 14.12 14.80
C GLU A 149 12.57 14.64 13.41
N ALA A 150 11.49 15.41 13.40
CA ALA A 150 10.82 15.93 12.21
C ALA A 150 11.65 17.02 11.53
N GLU A 151 12.92 16.74 11.22
CA GLU A 151 13.67 17.57 10.30
C GLU A 151 12.97 17.54 8.94
N GLU A 152 12.69 18.72 8.40
CA GLU A 152 12.11 18.84 7.07
C GLU A 152 12.96 18.04 6.08
N PRO A 153 12.35 17.16 5.28
CA PRO A 153 13.11 16.25 4.45
C PRO A 153 13.86 17.04 3.37
N ARG A 154 15.18 17.13 3.53
CA ARG A 154 16.06 17.89 2.64
C ARG A 154 15.88 17.47 1.18
N SER A 155 16.04 18.40 0.25
CA SER A 155 16.16 18.08 -1.16
C SER A 155 17.44 17.27 -1.42
N PRO A 156 17.43 16.30 -2.35
CA PRO A 156 18.63 15.61 -2.77
C PRO A 156 19.58 16.56 -3.49
N THR A 157 20.87 16.28 -3.35
CA THR A 157 21.96 16.98 -4.04
C THR A 157 22.08 16.53 -5.50
N GLU A 158 22.75 17.32 -6.34
CA GLU A 158 23.03 16.95 -7.73
C GLU A 158 23.88 15.67 -7.79
N GLU A 159 24.81 15.50 -6.85
CA GLU A 159 25.63 14.30 -6.73
C GLU A 159 24.82 13.04 -6.39
N GLU A 160 23.73 13.18 -5.60
CA GLU A 160 22.85 12.06 -5.26
C GLU A 160 21.92 11.68 -6.43
N LEU A 161 21.41 12.66 -7.19
CA LEU A 161 20.49 12.42 -8.31
C LEU A 161 21.17 12.19 -9.65
N GLY A 162 22.44 12.58 -9.79
CA GLY A 162 23.13 12.61 -11.08
C GLY A 162 22.60 13.74 -11.98
N PRO A 163 23.41 14.18 -12.95
CA PRO A 163 23.11 15.38 -13.75
C PRO A 163 21.81 15.26 -14.55
N ASP A 164 21.54 14.09 -15.13
CA ASP A 164 20.38 13.87 -15.99
C ASP A 164 19.05 14.01 -15.25
N TRP A 165 18.96 13.45 -14.03
CA TRP A 165 17.75 13.54 -13.21
C TRP A 165 17.69 14.87 -12.43
N ALA A 166 18.83 15.37 -11.95
CA ALA A 166 18.89 16.63 -11.20
C ALA A 166 18.45 17.84 -12.04
N ALA A 167 18.82 17.87 -13.32
CA ALA A 167 18.41 18.93 -14.25
C ALA A 167 16.88 19.04 -14.43
N LEU A 168 16.16 17.96 -14.12
CA LEU A 168 14.71 17.86 -14.25
C LEU A 168 13.98 18.11 -12.93
N GLY A 169 14.71 18.26 -11.82
CA GLY A 169 14.17 18.51 -10.50
C GLY A 169 13.73 17.25 -9.75
N THR A 170 13.17 17.49 -8.56
CA THR A 170 12.95 16.44 -7.55
C THR A 170 11.50 15.97 -7.48
N ALA A 171 10.58 16.66 -8.15
CA ALA A 171 9.15 16.38 -8.14
C ALA A 171 8.68 15.93 -9.53
N TRP A 172 7.91 14.85 -9.54
CA TRP A 172 7.51 14.16 -10.76
C TRP A 172 6.03 13.82 -10.72
N ALA A 173 5.34 14.15 -11.80
CA ALA A 173 4.00 13.66 -12.06
C ALA A 173 4.06 12.20 -12.53
N TRP A 174 3.03 11.42 -12.18
CA TRP A 174 2.93 10.01 -12.52
C TRP A 174 1.58 9.71 -13.20
N ALA A 175 1.63 8.97 -14.31
CA ALA A 175 0.46 8.51 -15.06
C ALA A 175 0.57 7.01 -15.33
N HIS A 176 -0.31 6.19 -14.73
CA HIS A 176 -0.27 4.73 -14.95
C HIS A 176 -0.58 4.32 -16.39
N ASP A 177 -1.46 5.06 -17.08
CA ASP A 177 -1.85 4.85 -18.48
C ASP A 177 -0.95 5.60 -19.48
N GLY A 178 0.09 6.28 -18.98
CA GLY A 178 1.01 7.09 -19.78
C GLY A 178 0.48 8.43 -20.24
N VAL A 179 -0.80 8.74 -19.97
CA VAL A 179 -1.49 9.91 -20.52
C VAL A 179 -2.02 10.79 -19.40
N ARG A 180 -2.77 10.22 -18.46
CA ARG A 180 -3.45 10.97 -17.39
C ARG A 180 -2.69 10.87 -16.09
N GLN A 181 -2.28 12.02 -15.57
CA GLN A 181 -1.71 12.11 -14.23
C GLN A 181 -2.69 11.56 -13.20
N ASN A 182 -2.25 10.58 -12.42
CA ASN A 182 -3.03 9.96 -11.34
C ASN A 182 -2.27 9.92 -10.00
N GLY A 183 -1.01 10.34 -10.00
CA GLY A 183 -0.24 10.57 -8.79
C GLY A 183 1.00 11.42 -9.01
N TRP A 184 1.87 11.39 -8.01
CA TRP A 184 3.13 12.11 -7.99
C TRP A 184 4.10 11.40 -7.05
N PHE A 185 5.39 11.66 -7.26
CA PHE A 185 6.42 11.36 -6.29
C PHE A 185 7.42 12.51 -6.17
N ARG A 186 8.04 12.63 -5.01
CA ARG A 186 9.09 13.59 -4.70
C ARG A 186 10.30 12.87 -4.10
N LEU A 187 11.46 13.14 -4.68
CA LEU A 187 12.75 12.63 -4.25
C LEU A 187 13.29 13.55 -3.15
N HIS A 188 13.67 12.97 -2.02
CA HIS A 188 14.33 13.61 -0.89
C HIS A 188 15.76 13.09 -0.75
N GLY A 189 16.63 13.86 -0.10
CA GLY A 189 18.02 13.47 0.14
C GLY A 189 18.14 12.21 0.99
N GLY A 190 19.26 11.50 0.84
CA GLY A 190 19.50 10.23 1.53
C GLY A 190 18.64 9.08 1.00
N GLY A 191 18.20 9.15 -0.26
CA GLY A 191 17.46 8.07 -0.91
C GLY A 191 16.02 7.89 -0.40
N ARG A 192 15.40 8.93 0.17
CA ARG A 192 14.01 8.89 0.67
C ARG A 192 13.03 9.40 -0.38
N LEU A 193 11.84 8.81 -0.45
CA LEU A 193 10.81 9.12 -1.44
C LEU A 193 9.50 9.45 -0.71
N ALA A 194 8.84 10.54 -1.08
CA ALA A 194 7.46 10.82 -0.72
C ALA A 194 6.57 10.60 -1.95
N THR A 195 5.46 9.89 -1.81
CA THR A 195 4.51 9.68 -2.91
C THR A 195 3.09 9.82 -2.43
N LYS A 196 2.14 10.00 -3.36
CA LYS A 196 0.70 9.94 -3.05
C LYS A 196 0.27 8.60 -2.43
N TRP A 197 1.04 7.52 -2.65
CA TRP A 197 0.69 6.16 -2.21
C TRP A 197 1.43 5.70 -0.96
N GLY A 198 2.23 6.57 -0.35
CA GLY A 198 3.05 6.23 0.80
C GLY A 198 4.52 6.65 0.62
N ASN A 199 5.25 6.60 1.72
CA ASN A 199 6.68 6.84 1.70
C ASN A 199 7.43 5.65 1.09
N GLY A 200 8.65 5.91 0.66
CA GLY A 200 9.49 4.91 0.05
C GLY A 200 10.95 5.29 0.03
N THR A 201 11.71 4.59 -0.81
CA THR A 201 13.11 4.85 -1.07
C THR A 201 13.37 5.02 -2.55
N TRP A 202 14.48 5.67 -2.88
CA TRP A 202 14.97 5.74 -4.25
C TRP A 202 16.49 5.63 -4.28
N ARG A 203 17.01 5.24 -5.44
CA ARG A 203 18.44 5.22 -5.74
C ARG A 203 18.68 5.12 -7.23
N LEU A 204 19.83 5.59 -7.69
CA LEU A 204 20.27 5.37 -9.07
C LEU A 204 20.91 4.00 -9.22
N LEU A 205 20.68 3.40 -10.38
CA LEU A 205 21.37 2.20 -10.81
C LEU A 205 22.20 2.56 -12.05
N GLU A 206 23.48 2.81 -11.79
CA GLU A 206 24.47 3.18 -12.79
C GLU A 206 25.10 1.94 -13.43
N ASP A 207 25.25 1.96 -14.74
CA ASP A 207 26.21 1.13 -15.43
C ASP A 207 27.41 1.99 -15.81
N ARG A 208 28.50 1.86 -15.05
CA ARG A 208 29.73 2.64 -15.26
C ARG A 208 30.36 2.43 -16.63
N THR A 209 29.94 1.41 -17.36
CA THR A 209 30.41 1.13 -18.72
C THR A 209 29.53 1.75 -19.80
N SER A 210 28.34 2.22 -19.43
CA SER A 210 27.37 2.80 -20.33
C SER A 210 27.42 4.32 -20.29
N SER A 211 27.27 4.96 -21.45
CA SER A 211 27.04 6.40 -21.55
C SER A 211 25.56 6.78 -21.44
N LEU A 212 24.69 5.82 -21.13
CA LEU A 212 23.25 6.04 -21.02
C LEU A 212 22.90 6.57 -19.61
N PRO A 213 21.84 7.40 -19.49
CA PRO A 213 21.36 7.86 -18.19
C PRO A 213 21.08 6.69 -17.24
N PRO A 214 21.39 6.83 -15.92
CA PRO A 214 21.13 5.78 -14.96
C PRO A 214 19.64 5.53 -14.79
N LEU A 215 19.27 4.29 -14.44
CA LEU A 215 17.89 3.99 -14.05
C LEU A 215 17.62 4.57 -12.67
N LEU A 216 16.50 5.26 -12.51
CA LEU A 216 15.99 5.63 -11.19
C LEU A 216 15.15 4.46 -10.67
N LEU A 217 15.63 3.81 -9.62
CA LEU A 217 14.85 2.82 -8.88
C LEU A 217 14.09 3.55 -7.79
N ILE A 218 12.77 3.44 -7.80
CA ILE A 218 11.92 3.89 -6.69
C ILE A 218 11.21 2.69 -6.08
N THR A 219 11.11 2.65 -4.76
CA THR A 219 10.45 1.57 -4.02
C THR A 219 9.46 2.17 -3.06
N PHE A 220 8.20 1.79 -3.17
CA PHE A 220 7.15 2.07 -2.20
C PHE A 220 6.15 0.91 -2.23
N ASN A 221 5.45 0.69 -1.13
CA ASN A 221 4.49 -0.39 -0.98
C ASN A 221 5.01 -1.80 -1.37
N ALA A 222 6.25 -2.09 -0.99
CA ALA A 222 6.99 -3.30 -1.37
C ALA A 222 7.05 -3.57 -2.89
N VAL A 223 6.87 -2.54 -3.72
CA VAL A 223 7.01 -2.60 -5.17
C VAL A 223 8.17 -1.70 -5.61
N GLU A 224 9.14 -2.30 -6.28
CA GLU A 224 10.25 -1.62 -6.93
C GLU A 224 9.86 -1.30 -8.37
N HIS A 225 10.05 -0.04 -8.77
CA HIS A 225 9.81 0.46 -10.11
C HIS A 225 11.14 0.96 -10.67
N ALA A 226 11.52 0.48 -11.85
CA ALA A 226 12.69 0.97 -12.56
C ALA A 226 12.25 1.94 -13.65
N LEU A 227 12.70 3.19 -13.51
CA LEU A 227 12.36 4.30 -14.39
C LEU A 227 13.56 4.64 -15.26
N ARG A 228 13.32 4.79 -16.55
CA ARG A 228 14.33 5.21 -17.53
C ARG A 228 13.95 6.57 -18.10
N LEU A 229 14.87 7.52 -18.10
CA LEU A 229 14.67 8.79 -18.79
C LEU A 229 14.60 8.55 -20.30
N ASP A 230 13.64 9.22 -20.94
CA ASP A 230 13.52 9.29 -22.39
C ASP A 230 14.06 10.65 -22.87
N PRO A 231 15.32 10.71 -23.33
CA PRO A 231 15.95 11.96 -23.74
C PRO A 231 15.38 12.50 -25.07
N THR A 232 14.61 11.68 -25.81
CA THR A 232 14.09 12.06 -27.13
C THR A 232 13.04 13.18 -27.09
N GLY A 233 12.54 13.54 -25.90
CA GLY A 233 11.65 14.69 -25.74
C GLY A 233 12.30 16.03 -26.16
N SER A 234 13.60 16.16 -25.90
CA SER A 234 14.34 17.41 -26.01
C SER A 234 14.38 18.00 -27.44
N ASP A 235 14.51 17.13 -28.45
CA ASP A 235 14.80 17.56 -29.83
C ASP A 235 13.57 18.03 -30.62
N GLY A 236 12.38 18.00 -30.03
CA GLY A 236 11.12 18.35 -30.71
C GLY A 236 10.17 19.23 -29.90
N GLY A 237 10.65 19.89 -28.84
CA GLY A 237 9.80 20.64 -27.92
C GLY A 237 8.82 19.77 -27.12
N ARG A 238 9.03 18.45 -27.09
CA ARG A 238 8.26 17.56 -26.23
C ARG A 238 8.85 17.62 -24.81
N PRO A 239 8.00 17.58 -23.77
CA PRO A 239 8.51 17.54 -22.41
C PRO A 239 9.33 16.27 -22.19
N VAL A 240 10.43 16.40 -21.44
CA VAL A 240 11.20 15.24 -20.98
C VAL A 240 10.28 14.35 -20.14
N ARG A 241 10.40 13.04 -20.33
CA ARG A 241 9.58 12.04 -19.63
C ARG A 241 10.44 10.88 -19.15
N PHE A 242 9.95 10.13 -18.17
CA PHE A 242 10.45 8.79 -17.91
C PHE A 242 9.46 7.73 -18.41
N ALA A 243 9.96 6.55 -18.69
CA ALA A 243 9.18 5.34 -18.93
C ALA A 243 9.51 4.28 -17.88
N MET A 244 8.51 3.50 -17.48
CA MET A 244 8.72 2.36 -16.57
C MET A 244 9.17 1.12 -17.36
N VAL A 245 10.37 0.65 -17.07
CA VAL A 245 11.00 -0.48 -17.78
C VAL A 245 10.99 -1.77 -16.96
N SER A 246 10.75 -1.68 -15.65
CA SER A 246 10.56 -2.85 -14.79
C SER A 246 9.66 -2.51 -13.61
N LYS A 247 8.89 -3.50 -13.16
CA LYS A 247 8.09 -3.46 -11.93
C LYS A 247 8.26 -4.79 -11.22
N ARG A 248 8.62 -4.76 -9.94
CA ARG A 248 8.91 -5.97 -9.14
C ARG A 248 8.27 -5.91 -7.78
N ARG A 249 7.70 -7.03 -7.32
CA ARG A 249 7.19 -7.15 -5.95
C ARG A 249 8.29 -7.73 -5.05
N LEU A 250 8.78 -6.91 -4.13
CA LEU A 250 9.83 -7.30 -3.20
C LEU A 250 9.31 -8.38 -2.25
N GLY A 251 10.07 -9.48 -2.15
CA GLY A 251 9.68 -10.70 -1.43
C GLY A 251 9.20 -11.83 -2.34
N GLN A 252 8.75 -11.52 -3.56
CA GLN A 252 8.52 -12.52 -4.62
C GLN A 252 9.67 -12.54 -5.62
N GLN A 253 10.26 -11.38 -5.86
CA GLN A 253 11.36 -11.19 -6.80
C GLN A 253 12.53 -10.51 -6.09
N GLU A 254 13.74 -10.83 -6.55
CA GLU A 254 14.94 -10.12 -6.12
C GLU A 254 14.94 -8.69 -6.66
N SER A 255 15.39 -7.74 -5.84
CA SER A 255 15.56 -6.34 -6.25
C SER A 255 16.61 -6.23 -7.35
N LEU A 256 16.36 -5.37 -8.34
CA LEU A 256 17.33 -5.00 -9.39
C LEU A 256 18.64 -4.51 -8.80
N ALA A 257 18.60 -3.97 -7.59
CA ALA A 257 19.76 -3.53 -6.84
C ALA A 257 20.84 -4.56 -6.60
N ARG A 258 20.43 -5.83 -6.54
CA ARG A 258 21.29 -6.96 -6.19
C ARG A 258 21.70 -7.77 -7.41
N GLN A 259 21.12 -7.47 -8.57
CA GLN A 259 21.43 -8.17 -9.81
C GLN A 259 22.75 -7.69 -10.39
N ASP A 260 23.38 -8.55 -11.19
CA ASP A 260 24.59 -8.16 -11.90
C ASP A 260 24.31 -7.08 -12.95
N VAL A 261 25.37 -6.32 -13.29
CA VAL A 261 25.30 -5.23 -14.26
C VAL A 261 24.85 -5.73 -15.63
N ALA A 262 25.18 -6.97 -16.01
CA ALA A 262 24.78 -7.54 -17.30
C ALA A 262 23.26 -7.73 -17.42
N SER A 263 22.60 -8.15 -16.34
CA SER A 263 21.15 -8.35 -16.25
C SER A 263 20.42 -7.01 -16.29
N VAL A 264 20.95 -6.02 -15.59
CA VAL A 264 20.43 -4.65 -15.57
C VAL A 264 20.68 -3.93 -16.89
N GLY A 265 21.82 -4.19 -17.53
CA GLY A 265 22.29 -3.51 -18.74
C GLY A 265 21.30 -3.60 -19.89
N ARG A 266 20.47 -4.64 -19.94
CA ARG A 266 19.36 -4.73 -20.91
C ARG A 266 18.33 -3.63 -20.67
N LEU A 267 17.92 -3.40 -19.43
CA LEU A 267 16.89 -2.42 -19.07
C LEU A 267 17.33 -0.97 -19.35
N LEU A 268 18.63 -0.70 -19.30
CA LEU A 268 19.22 0.59 -19.62
C LEU A 268 19.11 0.96 -21.10
N ARG A 269 19.08 -0.03 -22.00
CA ARG A 269 19.08 0.23 -23.45
C ARG A 269 17.79 0.90 -23.89
N GLN A 270 17.90 1.93 -24.73
CA GLN A 270 16.75 2.68 -25.25
C GLN A 270 15.79 1.83 -26.09
N ASP A 271 16.27 0.74 -26.69
CA ASP A 271 15.46 -0.20 -27.48
C ASP A 271 14.58 -1.11 -26.62
N THR A 272 14.82 -1.18 -25.31
CA THR A 272 14.03 -2.04 -24.42
C THR A 272 12.65 -1.43 -24.23
N GLN A 273 11.62 -2.15 -24.66
CA GLN A 273 10.24 -1.71 -24.57
C GLN A 273 9.83 -1.49 -23.10
N PRO A 274 9.14 -0.38 -22.78
CA PRO A 274 8.52 -0.18 -21.46
C PRO A 274 7.62 -1.37 -21.11
N CYS A 275 7.61 -1.80 -19.85
CA CYS A 275 6.78 -2.92 -19.42
C CYS A 275 5.31 -2.52 -19.19
N PHE A 276 5.04 -1.22 -19.11
CA PHE A 276 3.70 -0.63 -19.04
C PHE A 276 3.71 0.68 -19.81
N ASP A 277 2.52 1.16 -20.17
CA ASP A 277 2.35 2.51 -20.74
C ASP A 277 2.66 3.62 -19.72
N THR A 278 2.93 3.26 -18.47
CA THR A 278 3.23 4.21 -17.39
C THR A 278 4.38 5.15 -17.74
N ALA A 279 4.10 6.45 -17.63
CA ALA A 279 5.03 7.53 -17.86
C ALA A 279 4.91 8.59 -16.77
N GLY A 280 5.89 9.47 -16.72
CA GLY A 280 5.82 10.67 -15.90
C GLY A 280 6.71 11.76 -16.45
N TRP A 281 6.46 12.98 -15.97
CA TRP A 281 7.14 14.19 -16.42
C TRP A 281 7.53 15.04 -15.21
N PRO A 282 8.55 15.89 -15.36
CA PRO A 282 8.93 16.85 -14.33
C PRO A 282 7.74 17.74 -13.95
N ASP A 283 7.50 17.87 -12.66
CA ASP A 283 6.46 18.76 -12.11
C ASP A 283 7.12 19.92 -11.36
N ALA A 284 7.47 20.96 -12.11
CA ALA A 284 8.11 22.15 -11.55
C ALA A 284 7.21 22.91 -10.57
N ALA A 285 5.88 22.76 -10.68
CA ALA A 285 4.92 23.37 -9.76
C ALA A 285 4.79 22.61 -8.43
N GLY A 286 5.26 21.36 -8.41
CA GLY A 286 5.12 20.45 -7.28
C GLY A 286 3.69 19.92 -7.10
N PRO A 287 3.49 19.00 -6.14
CA PRO A 287 2.26 18.21 -5.99
C PRO A 287 1.01 19.02 -5.59
N GLY A 288 1.07 20.35 -5.57
CA GLY A 288 -0.06 21.24 -5.28
C GLY A 288 -0.61 22.00 -6.51
N GLY A 289 -0.02 21.83 -7.69
CA GLY A 289 -0.43 22.59 -8.89
C GLY A 289 -1.65 22.02 -9.65
N ALA A 290 -2.04 20.77 -9.37
CA ALA A 290 -3.02 20.03 -10.17
C ALA A 290 -4.29 19.58 -9.42
N GLU A 291 -4.56 20.11 -8.22
CA GLU A 291 -5.93 20.12 -7.70
C GLU A 291 -6.68 21.30 -8.34
N VAL A 292 -7.43 21.01 -9.41
CA VAL A 292 -8.59 21.73 -9.99
C VAL A 292 -8.50 21.66 -11.53
N ALA A 293 -9.05 20.58 -12.09
CA ALA A 293 -9.75 20.54 -13.38
C ALA A 293 -10.66 19.30 -13.42
#